data_AF-Q1IQL6-F1
#
_entry.id   AF-Q1IQL6-F1
#
_cell.length_a   1.000
_cell.length_b   1.000
_cell.length_c   1.000
_cell.angle_alpha   90.00
_cell.angle_beta   90.00
_cell.angle_gamma   90.00
#
_symmetry.space_group_name_H-M   'P 1'
#
loop_
_entity.id
_entity.type
_entity.pdbx_description
1 polymer ?
#
loop_
_entity_poly.entity_id
_entity_poly.type
_entity_poly.pdbx_seq_one_letter_code
_entity_poly.pdbx_strand_id
1 'polypeptide(L)'
;MLLAQSDCDEACGKPTAWDSLNKFSMRQTDAGQEGYASWRGQFDTQSFDIQFSTDARGPEGNYKGDVLLVGGRVMAVRGNIAPGGYEMDGADAMALNLKLVKRILGEIYPKGPAEIETSKTVDYANQKTGIHLATMSAEGYFAPPWTVSGNIKRTAQNTIEYVLNFSFYQSDRTKSAPPKQESMGLSGELATADNARIPDELSLQGWTILELGVQTTKTKQSTTYDYGAGKTKAKYQTVGDIRKVLAKDDYPGERDDLKDFTGFWKAKCDDAFGLQIMHHGGEGKYSVAFCGPGGCDDPEQSRPTYITKDPHYKVISETEIKTGDTTYHRCTRDTHPVLKYDEGPAPTSRYDRKSWDPQTPRDWEEIRAVPDGTGDGTIHFVVVPESIKRERDYYQRVGDTLCAPRTQCSVYFWTDRTHIPETAWMKVEDLAVSTASFEWFPRYEKPALHLACWLYASKKAGEADGCSYQPGAKQPPE
;
A
#
# COMPACT_ATOMS: atom_id res chain seq x y z
N MET A 1 -10.72 5.04 -3.96
CA MET A 1 -10.33 4.29 -2.76
C MET A 1 -10.68 2.82 -2.91
N LEU A 2 -11.48 2.17 -2.06
CA LEU A 2 -11.71 0.70 -2.06
C LEU A 2 -12.03 0.07 -3.44
N LEU A 3 -12.89 0.72 -4.24
CA LEU A 3 -13.23 0.26 -5.60
C LEU A 3 -12.57 1.07 -6.72
N ALA A 4 -11.78 2.10 -6.40
CA ALA A 4 -11.04 2.81 -7.44
C ALA A 4 -9.89 1.93 -7.93
N GLN A 5 -9.60 2.04 -9.21
CA GLN A 5 -8.53 1.28 -9.86
C GLN A 5 -7.23 2.09 -9.96
N SER A 6 -7.26 3.38 -9.58
CA SER A 6 -6.11 4.31 -9.59
C SER A 6 -4.98 3.91 -8.64
N ASP A 7 -5.27 3.06 -7.66
CA ASP A 7 -4.37 2.82 -6.52
C ASP A 7 -3.43 1.63 -6.76
N CYS A 8 -3.35 1.15 -8.00
CA CYS A 8 -2.47 0.07 -8.44
C CYS A 8 -1.89 0.41 -9.81
N ASP A 9 -0.59 0.15 -9.98
CA ASP A 9 0.14 0.38 -11.23
C ASP A 9 -0.47 -0.41 -12.42
N GLU A 10 0.14 -0.31 -13.59
CA GLU A 10 -0.24 -1.01 -14.84
C GLU A 10 -0.54 -2.52 -14.63
N ALA A 11 0.03 -3.13 -13.58
CA ALA A 11 -0.20 -4.50 -13.14
C ALA A 11 -1.68 -4.87 -12.88
N CYS A 12 -2.53 -3.98 -12.36
CA CYS A 12 -3.95 -4.29 -12.12
C CYS A 12 -4.82 -4.27 -13.39
N GLY A 13 -4.24 -3.91 -14.53
CA GLY A 13 -4.95 -3.78 -15.79
C GLY A 13 -5.85 -2.53 -15.86
N LYS A 14 -6.42 -2.30 -17.04
CA LYS A 14 -7.28 -1.12 -17.30
C LYS A 14 -8.72 -1.36 -16.80
N PRO A 15 -9.46 -0.28 -16.48
CA PRO A 15 -10.90 -0.37 -16.27
C PRO A 15 -11.61 -1.03 -17.44
N THR A 16 -12.63 -1.82 -17.12
CA THR A 16 -13.43 -2.59 -18.06
C THR A 16 -14.81 -1.96 -18.22
N ALA A 17 -15.53 -2.29 -19.30
CA ALA A 17 -16.91 -1.84 -19.46
C ALA A 17 -17.86 -2.37 -18.37
N TRP A 18 -17.46 -3.41 -17.62
CA TRP A 18 -18.20 -3.96 -16.47
C TRP A 18 -18.13 -3.06 -15.23
N ASP A 19 -17.19 -2.12 -15.18
CA ASP A 19 -17.06 -1.19 -14.05
C ASP A 19 -18.20 -0.17 -13.97
N SER A 20 -18.96 -0.02 -15.06
CA SER A 20 -20.21 0.77 -15.10
C SER A 20 -21.36 0.19 -14.27
N LEU A 21 -21.30 -1.11 -13.93
CA LEU A 21 -22.31 -1.76 -13.09
C LEU A 21 -22.00 -1.48 -11.61
N ASN A 22 -22.88 -0.74 -10.95
CA ASN A 22 -22.67 -0.18 -9.63
C ASN A 22 -23.55 -0.79 -8.53
N LYS A 23 -24.38 -1.77 -8.86
CA LYS A 23 -25.16 -2.59 -7.93
C LYS A 23 -24.76 -4.04 -8.09
N PHE A 24 -24.64 -4.77 -6.99
CA PHE A 24 -24.19 -6.15 -7.03
C PHE A 24 -24.87 -7.04 -5.98
N SER A 25 -24.96 -8.32 -6.31
CA SER A 25 -24.95 -9.39 -5.34
C SER A 25 -23.86 -10.38 -5.73
N MET A 26 -23.22 -10.99 -4.74
CA MET A 26 -22.09 -11.88 -4.95
C MET A 26 -22.07 -12.92 -3.85
N ARG A 27 -21.75 -14.16 -4.22
CA ARG A 27 -21.52 -15.28 -3.32
C ARG A 27 -20.27 -16.01 -3.78
N GLN A 28 -19.33 -16.16 -2.85
CA GLN A 28 -18.12 -16.95 -2.99
C GLN A 28 -18.25 -18.24 -2.19
N THR A 29 -17.79 -19.36 -2.76
CA THR A 29 -17.59 -20.64 -2.08
C THR A 29 -16.26 -21.23 -2.48
N ASP A 30 -15.53 -21.84 -1.56
CA ASP A 30 -14.26 -22.51 -1.86
C ASP A 30 -14.47 -24.02 -2.00
N ALA A 31 -13.83 -24.63 -3.00
CA ALA A 31 -14.02 -26.05 -3.26
C ALA A 31 -13.56 -26.91 -2.08
N GLY A 32 -14.44 -27.80 -1.62
CA GLY A 32 -14.17 -28.70 -0.50
C GLY A 32 -14.30 -28.06 0.89
N GLN A 33 -14.74 -26.80 0.98
CA GLN A 33 -15.06 -26.12 2.24
C GLN A 33 -16.59 -26.01 2.39
N GLU A 34 -17.11 -26.19 3.61
CA GLU A 34 -18.54 -26.00 3.89
C GLU A 34 -18.94 -24.51 4.07
N GLY A 35 -17.97 -23.60 3.95
CA GLY A 35 -18.14 -22.17 4.15
C GLY A 35 -18.56 -21.40 2.90
N TYR A 36 -18.97 -20.15 3.10
CA TYR A 36 -19.26 -19.19 2.05
C TYR A 36 -19.07 -17.76 2.54
N ALA A 37 -18.92 -16.84 1.59
CA ALA A 37 -19.11 -15.41 1.83
C ALA A 37 -20.15 -14.88 0.84
N SER A 38 -21.01 -13.96 1.27
CA SER A 38 -22.03 -13.37 0.43
C SER A 38 -22.18 -11.89 0.73
N TRP A 39 -22.23 -11.10 -0.33
CA TRP A 39 -22.38 -9.66 -0.26
C TRP A 39 -23.50 -9.19 -1.17
N ARG A 40 -24.22 -8.16 -0.74
CA ARG A 40 -25.18 -7.44 -1.58
C ARG A 40 -25.03 -5.96 -1.32
N GLY A 41 -24.87 -5.18 -2.36
CA GLY A 41 -24.58 -3.77 -2.19
C GLY A 41 -24.67 -2.95 -3.46
N GLN A 42 -24.27 -1.71 -3.31
CA GLN A 42 -24.11 -0.75 -4.39
C GLN A 42 -23.03 0.27 -4.02
N PHE A 43 -22.50 0.96 -5.01
CA PHE A 43 -21.52 2.02 -4.82
C PHE A 43 -21.78 3.17 -5.76
N ASP A 44 -21.39 4.37 -5.35
CA ASP A 44 -21.51 5.59 -6.14
C ASP A 44 -20.13 6.18 -6.39
N THR A 45 -19.75 6.31 -7.66
CA THR A 45 -18.40 6.77 -8.04
C THR A 45 -18.23 8.27 -7.90
N GLN A 46 -19.32 9.04 -7.86
CA GLN A 46 -19.26 10.50 -7.73
C GLN A 46 -19.06 10.92 -6.27
N SER A 47 -19.79 10.31 -5.36
CA SER A 47 -19.69 10.55 -3.91
C SER A 47 -18.71 9.63 -3.20
N PHE A 48 -18.15 8.64 -3.89
CA PHE A 48 -17.30 7.58 -3.32
C PHE A 48 -17.98 6.80 -2.19
N ASP A 49 -19.30 6.70 -2.26
CA ASP A 49 -20.06 5.91 -1.30
C ASP A 49 -20.06 4.44 -1.67
N ILE A 50 -20.05 3.58 -0.66
CA ILE A 50 -20.30 2.15 -0.80
C ILE A 50 -21.28 1.74 0.30
N GLN A 51 -22.32 0.99 -0.03
CA GLN A 51 -23.17 0.36 0.96
C GLN A 51 -23.32 -1.12 0.63
N PHE A 52 -23.12 -1.99 1.61
CA PHE A 52 -23.32 -3.42 1.41
C PHE A 52 -23.67 -4.13 2.71
N SER A 53 -24.38 -5.24 2.58
CA SER A 53 -24.58 -6.22 3.63
C SER A 53 -23.67 -7.41 3.38
N THR A 54 -23.13 -7.99 4.46
CA THR A 54 -22.34 -9.22 4.44
C THR A 54 -23.09 -10.34 5.18
N ASP A 55 -22.97 -11.56 4.66
CA ASP A 55 -23.36 -12.80 5.31
C ASP A 55 -22.31 -13.86 4.95
N ALA A 56 -21.47 -14.23 5.91
CA ALA A 56 -20.37 -15.15 5.71
C ALA A 56 -20.31 -16.20 6.83
N ARG A 57 -19.94 -17.41 6.45
CA ARG A 57 -19.74 -18.56 7.34
C ARG A 57 -18.45 -19.24 6.93
N GLY A 58 -17.53 -19.35 7.87
CA GLY A 58 -16.25 -20.03 7.65
C GLY A 58 -15.68 -20.63 8.93
N PRO A 59 -14.48 -21.22 8.87
CA PRO A 59 -13.79 -21.79 10.02
C PRO A 59 -13.58 -20.77 11.16
N GLU A 60 -13.42 -19.49 10.81
CA GLU A 60 -13.18 -18.42 11.77
C GLU A 60 -14.44 -17.91 12.46
N GLY A 61 -15.63 -18.22 11.92
CA GLY A 61 -16.90 -17.84 12.51
C GLY A 61 -17.98 -17.49 11.50
N ASN A 62 -19.07 -16.93 12.04
CA ASN A 62 -20.18 -16.39 11.27
C ASN A 62 -20.17 -14.87 11.36
N TYR A 63 -20.13 -14.20 10.21
CA TYR A 63 -20.11 -12.76 10.10
C TYR A 63 -21.37 -12.30 9.38
N LYS A 64 -22.10 -11.37 9.99
CA LYS A 64 -23.30 -10.78 9.44
C LYS A 64 -23.43 -9.34 9.90
N GLY A 65 -23.59 -8.44 8.93
CA GLY A 65 -23.74 -7.02 9.21
C GLY A 65 -23.89 -6.17 7.96
N ASP A 66 -24.01 -4.88 8.19
CA ASP A 66 -24.09 -3.84 7.17
C ASP A 66 -22.89 -2.91 7.29
N VAL A 67 -22.43 -2.43 6.14
CA VAL A 67 -21.34 -1.46 6.01
C VAL A 67 -21.79 -0.30 5.16
N LEU A 68 -21.49 0.91 5.62
CA LEU A 68 -21.53 2.13 4.83
C LEU A 68 -20.11 2.67 4.78
N LEU A 69 -19.60 2.95 3.59
CA LEU A 69 -18.43 3.78 3.37
C LEU A 69 -18.92 5.09 2.79
N VAL A 70 -18.70 6.19 3.49
CA VAL A 70 -19.13 7.52 3.07
C VAL A 70 -17.92 8.30 2.60
N GLY A 71 -17.96 8.80 1.36
CA GLY A 71 -16.87 9.62 0.82
C GLY A 71 -15.52 8.90 0.75
N GLY A 72 -15.51 7.56 0.69
CA GLY A 72 -14.31 6.74 0.70
C GLY A 72 -13.49 6.74 2.00
N ARG A 73 -13.88 7.51 3.03
CA ARG A 73 -13.00 7.85 4.17
C ARG A 73 -13.59 7.51 5.54
N VAL A 74 -14.90 7.44 5.66
CA VAL A 74 -15.56 7.11 6.94
C VAL A 74 -16.39 5.86 6.76
N MET A 75 -16.08 4.84 7.54
CA MET A 75 -16.79 3.57 7.55
C MET A 75 -17.75 3.51 8.74
N ALA A 76 -19.01 3.19 8.50
CA ALA A 76 -19.99 2.88 9.53
C ALA A 76 -20.35 1.40 9.43
N VAL A 77 -20.24 0.67 10.54
CA VAL A 77 -20.51 -0.76 10.60
C VAL A 77 -21.64 -1.05 11.58
N ARG A 78 -22.55 -1.94 11.21
CA ARG A 78 -23.61 -2.44 12.10
C ARG A 78 -23.67 -3.96 12.04
N GLY A 79 -23.58 -4.62 13.19
CA GLY A 79 -23.42 -6.07 13.26
C GLY A 79 -21.95 -6.47 13.27
N ASN A 80 -21.67 -7.74 12.99
CA ASN A 80 -20.32 -8.31 13.07
C ASN A 80 -19.86 -8.70 11.67
N ILE A 81 -19.05 -7.87 11.02
CA ILE A 81 -18.61 -8.10 9.63
C ILE A 81 -17.27 -8.85 9.53
N ALA A 82 -16.49 -8.83 10.60
CA ALA A 82 -15.16 -9.41 10.76
C ALA A 82 -14.79 -9.44 12.26
N PRO A 83 -13.71 -10.12 12.69
CA PRO A 83 -13.19 -9.95 14.05
C PRO A 83 -12.94 -8.47 14.38
N GLY A 84 -13.11 -8.06 15.63
CA GLY A 84 -12.91 -6.66 16.03
C GLY A 84 -11.49 -6.19 15.73
N GLY A 85 -11.35 -5.04 15.05
CA GLY A 85 -10.08 -4.53 14.54
C GLY A 85 -9.77 -4.93 13.09
N TYR A 86 -10.56 -5.82 12.49
CA TYR A 86 -10.43 -6.31 11.11
C TYR A 86 -11.62 -5.88 10.24
N GLU A 87 -12.33 -4.81 10.63
CA GLU A 87 -13.48 -4.31 9.88
C GLU A 87 -13.11 -3.91 8.44
N MET A 88 -11.88 -3.41 8.24
CA MET A 88 -11.36 -3.06 6.92
C MET A 88 -11.17 -4.31 6.05
N ASP A 89 -10.65 -5.41 6.61
CA ASP A 89 -10.46 -6.67 5.87
C ASP A 89 -11.78 -7.23 5.36
N GLY A 90 -12.86 -7.10 6.14
CA GLY A 90 -14.20 -7.47 5.71
C GLY A 90 -14.69 -6.67 4.49
N ALA A 91 -14.34 -5.38 4.41
CA ALA A 91 -14.63 -4.53 3.26
C ALA A 91 -13.71 -4.81 2.06
N ASP A 92 -12.43 -5.08 2.31
CA ASP A 92 -11.48 -5.48 1.28
C ASP A 92 -11.85 -6.80 0.63
N ALA A 93 -12.29 -7.80 1.40
CA ALA A 93 -12.74 -9.08 0.87
C ALA A 93 -13.90 -8.90 -0.13
N MET A 94 -14.85 -8.01 0.17
CA MET A 94 -15.93 -7.65 -0.75
C MET A 94 -15.38 -6.98 -2.01
N ALA A 95 -14.54 -5.95 -1.84
CA ALA A 95 -14.03 -5.15 -2.94
C ALA A 95 -13.15 -5.96 -3.90
N LEU A 96 -12.23 -6.77 -3.36
CA LEU A 96 -11.33 -7.65 -4.13
C LEU A 96 -12.13 -8.69 -4.93
N ASN A 97 -13.12 -9.35 -4.32
CA ASN A 97 -13.94 -10.33 -5.04
C ASN A 97 -14.82 -9.68 -6.13
N LEU A 98 -15.37 -8.49 -5.89
CA LEU A 98 -16.12 -7.76 -6.91
C LEU A 98 -15.21 -7.36 -8.08
N LYS A 99 -14.00 -6.88 -7.78
CA LYS A 99 -12.96 -6.60 -8.80
C LYS A 99 -12.56 -7.85 -9.57
N LEU A 100 -12.42 -9.00 -8.90
CA LEU A 100 -12.13 -10.29 -9.54
C LEU A 100 -13.20 -10.66 -10.57
N VAL A 101 -14.48 -10.63 -10.17
CA VAL A 101 -15.60 -10.93 -11.08
C VAL A 101 -15.58 -10.00 -12.29
N LYS A 102 -15.46 -8.69 -12.08
CA LYS A 102 -15.44 -7.71 -13.18
C LYS A 102 -14.23 -7.89 -14.09
N ARG A 103 -13.07 -8.21 -13.54
CA ARG A 103 -11.84 -8.48 -14.31
C ARG A 103 -11.99 -9.73 -15.18
N ILE A 104 -12.47 -10.83 -14.62
CA ILE A 104 -12.77 -12.06 -15.35
C ILE A 104 -13.73 -11.77 -16.50
N LEU A 105 -14.83 -11.07 -16.22
CA LEU A 105 -15.83 -10.75 -17.24
C LEU A 105 -15.30 -9.78 -18.30
N GLY A 106 -14.42 -8.84 -17.95
CA GLY A 106 -13.78 -7.94 -18.89
C GLY A 106 -12.77 -8.62 -19.81
N GLU A 107 -12.10 -9.69 -19.34
CA GLU A 107 -11.22 -10.51 -20.18
C GLU A 107 -12.02 -11.41 -21.14
N ILE A 108 -13.17 -11.95 -20.68
CA ILE A 108 -14.02 -12.85 -21.50
C ILE A 108 -14.89 -12.06 -22.49
N TYR A 109 -15.45 -10.92 -22.06
CA TYR A 109 -16.39 -10.08 -22.81
C TYR A 109 -15.96 -8.60 -22.72
N PRO A 110 -14.94 -8.19 -23.50
CA PRO A 110 -14.28 -6.89 -23.35
C PRO A 110 -15.17 -5.69 -23.72
N LYS A 111 -16.22 -5.86 -24.53
CA LYS A 111 -17.21 -4.81 -24.83
C LYS A 111 -18.28 -4.69 -23.72
N GLY A 112 -18.15 -5.47 -22.66
CA GLY A 112 -18.91 -5.31 -21.43
C GLY A 112 -20.28 -6.00 -21.43
N PRO A 113 -21.19 -5.54 -20.56
CA PRO A 113 -22.51 -6.12 -20.39
C PRO A 113 -23.30 -6.20 -21.70
N ALA A 114 -23.11 -5.25 -22.62
CA ALA A 114 -23.81 -5.19 -23.90
C ALA A 114 -23.59 -6.44 -24.78
N GLU A 115 -22.52 -7.20 -24.58
CA GLU A 115 -22.31 -8.46 -25.31
C GLU A 115 -23.27 -9.57 -24.89
N ILE A 116 -23.89 -9.46 -23.72
CA ILE A 116 -24.76 -10.49 -23.16
C ILE A 116 -26.20 -10.13 -23.51
N GLU A 117 -26.65 -10.55 -24.69
CA GLU A 117 -28.06 -10.38 -25.10
C GLU A 117 -28.95 -11.50 -24.56
N THR A 118 -28.41 -12.72 -24.52
CA THR A 118 -29.06 -13.94 -24.03
C THR A 118 -28.11 -14.70 -23.09
N SER A 119 -28.48 -15.91 -22.69
CA SER A 119 -27.60 -16.78 -21.90
C SER A 119 -26.38 -17.21 -22.73
N LYS A 120 -25.18 -17.08 -22.16
CA LYS A 120 -23.92 -17.58 -22.71
C LYS A 120 -23.28 -18.55 -21.73
N THR A 121 -22.75 -19.64 -22.27
CA THR A 121 -21.86 -20.54 -21.54
C THR A 121 -20.44 -19.98 -21.60
N VAL A 122 -19.74 -20.10 -20.48
CA VAL A 122 -18.36 -19.68 -20.30
C VAL A 122 -17.49 -20.93 -20.21
N ASP A 123 -16.46 -20.97 -21.04
CA ASP A 123 -15.32 -21.89 -20.96
C ASP A 123 -14.11 -21.13 -21.49
N TYR A 124 -13.31 -20.61 -20.56
CA TYR A 124 -12.21 -19.68 -20.86
C TYR A 124 -10.96 -20.08 -20.08
N ALA A 125 -9.81 -19.93 -20.72
CA ALA A 125 -8.51 -20.18 -20.10
C ALA A 125 -7.51 -19.08 -20.47
N ASN A 126 -6.77 -18.59 -19.48
CA ASN A 126 -5.64 -17.70 -19.70
C ASN A 126 -4.36 -18.36 -19.21
N GLN A 127 -3.41 -18.51 -20.13
CA GLN A 127 -2.14 -19.19 -19.89
C GLN A 127 -0.98 -18.22 -19.67
N LYS A 128 -1.19 -16.92 -19.87
CA LYS A 128 -0.09 -15.94 -20.02
C LYS A 128 -0.14 -14.83 -19.00
N THR A 129 -1.34 -14.37 -18.66
CA THR A 129 -1.52 -13.15 -17.89
C THR A 129 -2.20 -13.49 -16.56
N GLY A 130 -1.57 -13.10 -15.45
CA GLY A 130 -2.18 -13.21 -14.12
C GLY A 130 -3.26 -12.16 -13.89
N ILE A 131 -4.02 -12.33 -12.82
CA ILE A 131 -4.99 -11.33 -12.35
C ILE A 131 -4.42 -10.70 -11.08
N HIS A 132 -4.03 -9.44 -11.16
CA HIS A 132 -3.67 -8.63 -9.99
C HIS A 132 -4.85 -7.74 -9.59
N LEU A 133 -5.14 -7.71 -8.29
CA LEU A 133 -6.22 -6.95 -7.68
C LEU A 133 -5.65 -6.21 -6.47
N ALA A 134 -6.06 -4.97 -6.27
CA ALA A 134 -5.68 -4.23 -5.08
C ALA A 134 -6.82 -3.32 -4.62
N THR A 135 -6.86 -3.07 -3.31
CA THR A 135 -7.50 -1.95 -2.65
C THR A 135 -6.39 -1.09 -2.04
N MET A 136 -6.74 -0.11 -1.20
CA MET A 136 -5.72 0.68 -0.51
C MET A 136 -5.06 -0.02 0.67
N SER A 137 -5.63 -1.11 1.16
CA SER A 137 -5.15 -1.86 2.33
C SER A 137 -4.85 -3.33 2.02
N ALA A 138 -5.30 -3.87 0.89
CA ALA A 138 -5.12 -5.27 0.57
C ALA A 138 -4.86 -5.47 -0.93
N GLU A 139 -4.08 -6.49 -1.27
CA GLU A 139 -3.86 -6.92 -2.64
C GLU A 139 -3.98 -8.44 -2.78
N GLY A 140 -4.19 -8.89 -4.02
CA GLY A 140 -4.30 -10.30 -4.36
C GLY A 140 -3.83 -10.55 -5.78
N TYR A 141 -3.05 -11.62 -5.97
CA TYR A 141 -2.55 -12.01 -7.28
C TYR A 141 -2.84 -13.49 -7.57
N PHE A 142 -3.49 -13.73 -8.71
CA PHE A 142 -3.72 -15.06 -9.27
C PHE A 142 -2.79 -15.27 -10.46
N ALA A 143 -1.77 -16.11 -10.27
CA ALA A 143 -0.81 -16.42 -11.32
C ALA A 143 -1.47 -17.20 -12.47
N PRO A 144 -0.98 -17.05 -13.72
CA PRO A 144 -1.33 -17.99 -14.77
C PRO A 144 -0.70 -19.38 -14.49
N PRO A 145 -1.30 -20.47 -14.99
CA PRO A 145 -2.55 -20.48 -15.75
C PRO A 145 -3.78 -20.44 -14.84
N TRP A 146 -4.87 -19.85 -15.34
CA TRP A 146 -6.17 -19.88 -14.69
C TRP A 146 -7.29 -20.15 -15.70
N THR A 147 -8.39 -20.71 -15.24
CA THR A 147 -9.55 -21.04 -16.07
C THR A 147 -10.84 -20.59 -15.40
N VAL A 148 -11.86 -20.32 -16.22
CA VAL A 148 -13.21 -19.98 -15.78
C VAL A 148 -14.19 -20.80 -16.60
N SER A 149 -15.11 -21.46 -15.93
CA SER A 149 -16.24 -22.13 -16.56
C SER A 149 -17.55 -21.69 -15.91
N GLY A 150 -18.68 -21.80 -16.61
CA GLY A 150 -19.99 -21.48 -16.03
C GLY A 150 -20.98 -20.90 -17.02
N ASN A 151 -21.88 -20.06 -16.53
CA ASN A 151 -22.89 -19.39 -17.36
C ASN A 151 -23.11 -17.95 -16.91
N ILE A 152 -23.45 -17.11 -17.89
CA ILE A 152 -23.84 -15.72 -17.70
C ILE A 152 -25.11 -15.47 -18.50
N LYS A 153 -26.05 -14.69 -17.97
CA LYS A 153 -27.27 -14.35 -18.69
C LYS A 153 -27.76 -12.96 -18.31
N ARG A 154 -28.37 -12.28 -19.28
CA ARG A 154 -29.13 -11.06 -19.00
C ARG A 154 -30.49 -11.44 -18.45
N THR A 155 -30.83 -10.95 -17.27
CA THR A 155 -32.14 -11.19 -16.62
C THR A 155 -33.07 -9.98 -16.72
N ALA A 156 -32.51 -8.78 -16.89
CA ALA A 156 -33.24 -7.55 -17.17
C ALA A 156 -32.37 -6.60 -18.02
N GLN A 157 -32.96 -5.50 -18.51
CA GLN A 157 -32.26 -4.55 -19.40
C GLN A 157 -30.90 -4.09 -18.84
N ASN A 158 -30.77 -3.94 -17.52
CA ASN A 158 -29.54 -3.52 -16.85
C ASN A 158 -29.10 -4.51 -15.76
N THR A 159 -29.36 -5.81 -15.94
CA THR A 159 -29.00 -6.83 -14.93
C THR A 159 -28.45 -8.07 -15.59
N ILE A 160 -27.27 -8.47 -15.14
CA ILE A 160 -26.53 -9.66 -15.57
C ILE A 160 -26.40 -10.59 -14.38
N GLU A 161 -26.92 -11.81 -14.51
CA GLU A 161 -26.70 -12.90 -13.55
C GLU A 161 -25.53 -13.76 -14.02
N TYR A 162 -24.69 -14.19 -13.09
CA TYR A 162 -23.54 -15.05 -13.36
C TYR A 162 -23.43 -16.19 -12.35
N VAL A 163 -22.97 -17.35 -12.83
CA VAL A 163 -22.55 -18.49 -12.04
C VAL A 163 -21.27 -19.02 -12.68
N LEU A 164 -20.14 -18.81 -12.03
CA LEU A 164 -18.80 -19.08 -12.51
C LEU A 164 -18.06 -19.99 -11.53
N ASN A 165 -17.21 -20.86 -12.06
CA ASN A 165 -16.20 -21.60 -11.32
C ASN A 165 -14.84 -21.13 -11.83
N PHE A 166 -14.08 -20.45 -10.97
CA PHE A 166 -12.75 -19.95 -11.25
C PHE A 166 -11.72 -20.91 -10.66
N SER A 167 -10.82 -21.44 -11.48
CA SER A 167 -9.75 -22.34 -11.08
C SER A 167 -8.39 -21.70 -11.32
N PHE A 168 -7.50 -21.77 -10.32
CA PHE A 168 -6.18 -21.13 -10.34
C PHE A 168 -5.16 -21.96 -9.58
N TYR A 169 -3.88 -21.62 -9.70
CA TYR A 169 -2.81 -22.25 -8.91
C TYR A 169 -2.39 -21.32 -7.78
N GLN A 170 -2.42 -21.83 -6.56
CA GLN A 170 -1.89 -21.12 -5.40
C GLN A 170 -0.49 -21.65 -5.08
N SER A 171 0.49 -20.75 -5.01
CA SER A 171 1.82 -21.07 -4.48
C SER A 171 1.82 -20.80 -2.98
N ASP A 172 2.03 -21.85 -2.17
CA ASP A 172 2.30 -21.67 -0.75
C ASP A 172 3.73 -21.13 -0.62
N ARG A 173 3.88 -19.79 -0.53
CA ARG A 173 5.19 -19.13 -0.42
C ARG A 173 6.00 -19.62 0.80
N THR A 174 5.35 -20.24 1.77
CA THR A 174 5.99 -20.71 3.01
C THR A 174 6.50 -22.14 2.93
N LYS A 175 6.07 -22.92 1.92
CA LYS A 175 6.41 -24.35 1.77
C LYS A 175 6.97 -24.63 0.39
N SER A 176 8.02 -25.44 0.31
CA SER A 176 8.59 -25.96 -0.95
C SER A 176 7.66 -26.92 -1.71
N ALA A 177 6.36 -26.94 -1.39
CA ALA A 177 5.38 -27.79 -2.03
C ALA A 177 5.05 -27.28 -3.45
N PRO A 178 4.76 -28.17 -4.40
CA PRO A 178 4.31 -27.75 -5.73
C PRO A 178 3.01 -26.93 -5.63
N PRO A 179 2.79 -25.96 -6.53
CA PRO A 179 1.55 -25.18 -6.56
C PRO A 179 0.34 -26.11 -6.62
N LYS A 180 -0.62 -25.89 -5.72
CA LYS A 180 -1.86 -26.66 -5.69
C LYS A 180 -2.89 -25.96 -6.55
N GLN A 181 -3.58 -26.73 -7.39
CA GLN A 181 -4.74 -26.21 -8.10
C GLN A 181 -5.90 -26.06 -7.09
N GLU A 182 -6.49 -24.87 -7.07
CA GLU A 182 -7.64 -24.53 -6.26
C GLU A 182 -8.77 -24.05 -7.16
N SER A 183 -10.00 -24.07 -6.64
CA SER A 183 -11.13 -23.50 -7.33
C SER A 183 -12.10 -22.83 -6.37
N MET A 184 -12.70 -21.73 -6.85
CA MET A 184 -13.74 -20.98 -6.16
C MET A 184 -14.97 -20.84 -7.05
N GLY A 185 -16.14 -21.04 -6.45
CA GLY A 185 -17.43 -20.72 -7.04
C GLY A 185 -17.76 -19.25 -6.80
N LEU A 186 -18.11 -18.54 -7.87
CA LEU A 186 -18.51 -17.13 -7.87
C LEU A 186 -19.90 -17.02 -8.50
N SER A 187 -20.89 -16.54 -7.77
CA SER A 187 -22.25 -16.40 -8.29
C SER A 187 -22.93 -15.13 -7.82
N GLY A 188 -23.85 -14.60 -8.61
CA GLY A 188 -24.64 -13.43 -8.21
C GLY A 188 -25.14 -12.61 -9.38
N GLU A 189 -25.30 -11.31 -9.15
CA GLU A 189 -25.83 -10.36 -10.11
C GLU A 189 -24.99 -9.08 -10.14
N LEU A 190 -24.83 -8.51 -11.33
CA LEU A 190 -24.33 -7.16 -11.53
C LEU A 190 -25.40 -6.34 -12.24
N ALA A 191 -25.64 -5.12 -11.77
CA ALA A 191 -26.65 -4.23 -12.32
C ALA A 191 -26.24 -2.77 -12.23
N THR A 192 -27.00 -1.92 -12.92
CA THR A 192 -26.93 -0.46 -12.77
C THR A 192 -28.07 0.03 -11.87
N ALA A 193 -27.76 0.95 -10.97
CA ALA A 193 -28.69 1.71 -10.17
C ALA A 193 -28.46 3.22 -10.42
N ASP A 194 -29.54 3.96 -10.69
CA ASP A 194 -29.47 5.38 -11.08
C ASP A 194 -28.97 6.28 -9.95
N ASN A 195 -29.20 5.89 -8.69
CA ASN A 195 -28.72 6.61 -7.52
C ASN A 195 -28.23 5.62 -6.48
N ALA A 196 -26.90 5.53 -6.33
CA ALA A 196 -26.27 4.70 -5.32
C ALA A 196 -25.75 5.49 -4.12
N ARG A 197 -25.86 6.84 -4.14
CA ARG A 197 -25.44 7.72 -3.06
C ARG A 197 -26.25 7.43 -1.81
N ILE A 198 -25.57 7.33 -0.67
CA ILE A 198 -26.22 7.10 0.61
C ILE A 198 -26.98 8.38 1.02
N PRO A 199 -28.26 8.33 1.40
CA PRO A 199 -29.02 9.53 1.76
C PRO A 199 -28.41 10.28 2.96
N ASP A 200 -28.39 11.62 2.92
CA ASP A 200 -27.79 12.44 3.98
C ASP A 200 -28.56 12.31 5.30
N GLU A 201 -29.86 12.08 5.23
CA GLU A 201 -30.78 11.92 6.36
C GLU A 201 -30.68 10.54 7.05
N LEU A 202 -29.89 9.61 6.49
CA LEU A 202 -29.73 8.28 7.09
C LEU A 202 -29.14 8.41 8.50
N SER A 203 -29.90 7.91 9.47
CA SER A 203 -29.49 7.90 10.88
C SER A 203 -28.36 6.90 11.12
N LEU A 204 -27.33 7.37 11.83
CA LEU A 204 -26.19 6.58 12.28
C LEU A 204 -26.37 6.04 13.70
N GLN A 205 -27.58 6.12 14.26
CA GLN A 205 -27.89 5.49 15.54
C GLN A 205 -27.70 3.97 15.46
N GLY A 206 -26.90 3.42 16.37
CA GLY A 206 -26.59 1.98 16.42
C GLY A 206 -25.51 1.53 15.45
N TRP A 207 -24.83 2.46 14.77
CA TRP A 207 -23.66 2.17 13.96
C TRP A 207 -22.37 2.44 14.74
N THR A 208 -21.36 1.60 14.53
CA THR A 208 -19.98 1.86 14.94
C THR A 208 -19.31 2.66 13.84
N ILE A 209 -18.85 3.88 14.15
CA ILE A 209 -18.20 4.74 13.16
C ILE A 209 -16.68 4.65 13.30
N LEU A 210 -16.02 4.49 12.15
CA LEU A 210 -14.59 4.30 12.00
C LEU A 210 -14.07 5.28 10.94
N GLU A 211 -12.91 5.88 11.19
CA GLU A 211 -12.15 6.66 10.21
C GLU A 211 -11.15 5.74 9.51
N LEU A 212 -11.12 5.81 8.18
CA LEU A 212 -10.14 5.11 7.38
C LEU A 212 -8.93 6.02 7.15
N GLY A 213 -7.74 5.44 7.25
CA GLY A 213 -6.50 6.16 7.06
C GLY A 213 -5.32 5.45 7.72
N VAL A 214 -4.18 6.14 7.74
CA VAL A 214 -2.98 5.66 8.42
C VAL A 214 -3.23 5.62 9.94
N GLN A 215 -3.29 4.42 10.48
CA GLN A 215 -3.32 4.11 11.90
C GLN A 215 -1.89 4.04 12.43
N THR A 216 -1.68 4.57 13.64
CA THR A 216 -0.40 4.51 14.33
C THR A 216 -0.52 3.65 15.58
N THR A 217 0.17 2.53 15.60
CA THR A 217 0.28 1.68 16.80
C THR A 217 1.65 1.88 17.44
N LYS A 218 1.67 2.39 18.68
CA LYS A 218 2.90 2.55 19.46
C LYS A 218 3.02 1.42 20.48
N THR A 219 4.11 0.67 20.39
CA THR A 219 4.55 -0.25 21.45
C THR A 219 5.70 0.39 22.24
N LYS A 220 6.21 -0.28 23.28
CA LYS A 220 7.41 0.21 23.99
C LYS A 220 8.68 0.15 23.12
N GLN A 221 8.65 -0.63 22.03
CA GLN A 221 9.82 -0.96 21.21
C GLN A 221 9.72 -0.43 19.77
N SER A 222 8.53 -0.12 19.27
CA SER A 222 8.31 0.27 17.88
C SER A 222 7.08 1.15 17.69
N THR A 223 7.06 1.89 16.58
CA THR A 223 5.86 2.54 16.05
C THR A 223 5.57 1.92 14.68
N THR A 224 4.38 1.36 14.51
CA THR A 224 3.92 0.81 13.23
C THR A 224 2.88 1.75 12.64
N TYR A 225 3.04 2.07 11.36
CA TYR A 225 2.06 2.79 10.56
C TYR A 225 1.40 1.79 9.61
N ASP A 226 0.08 1.73 9.62
CA ASP A 226 -0.69 0.81 8.79
C ASP A 226 -1.95 1.50 8.27
N TYR A 227 -2.42 1.19 7.07
CA TYR A 227 -3.68 1.73 6.58
C TYR A 227 -4.83 0.86 7.10
N GLY A 228 -5.74 1.44 7.88
CA GLY A 228 -6.83 0.66 8.48
C GLY A 228 -7.97 1.51 8.99
N ALA A 229 -8.88 0.86 9.72
CA ALA A 229 -10.05 1.48 10.31
C ALA A 229 -9.82 1.77 11.81
N GLY A 230 -9.81 3.05 12.18
CA GLY A 230 -9.66 3.51 13.56
C GLY A 230 -10.97 4.07 14.12
N LYS A 231 -11.19 3.98 15.43
CA LYS A 231 -12.36 4.63 16.05
C LYS A 231 -12.28 6.14 15.89
N THR A 232 -13.34 6.75 15.34
CA THR A 232 -13.44 8.22 15.27
C THR A 232 -13.65 8.83 16.66
N LYS A 233 -13.10 10.04 16.86
CA LYS A 233 -13.44 10.89 18.01
C LYS A 233 -14.68 11.75 17.74
N ALA A 234 -15.01 11.96 16.47
CA ALA A 234 -16.14 12.77 16.07
C ALA A 234 -17.46 12.02 16.35
N LYS A 235 -18.51 12.79 16.64
CA LYS A 235 -19.85 12.25 16.84
C LYS A 235 -20.71 12.64 15.65
N TYR A 236 -21.16 11.64 14.90
CA TYR A 236 -22.03 11.81 13.76
C TYR A 236 -23.42 11.27 14.10
N GLN A 237 -24.47 12.03 13.82
CA GLN A 237 -25.85 11.56 13.99
C GLN A 237 -26.41 11.01 12.67
N THR A 238 -25.96 11.59 11.56
CA THR A 238 -26.41 11.26 10.21
C THR A 238 -25.24 11.18 9.23
N VAL A 239 -25.47 10.56 8.07
CA VAL A 239 -24.51 10.56 6.95
C VAL A 239 -24.21 11.98 6.48
N GLY A 240 -25.19 12.87 6.52
CA GLY A 240 -25.00 14.29 6.22
C GLY A 240 -24.02 14.98 7.16
N ASP A 241 -23.93 14.57 8.43
CA ASP A 241 -22.93 15.11 9.36
C ASP A 241 -21.51 14.68 8.97
N ILE A 242 -21.34 13.42 8.54
CA ILE A 242 -20.06 12.93 8.00
C ILE A 242 -19.68 13.79 6.80
N ARG A 243 -20.58 13.95 5.82
CA ARG A 243 -20.27 14.72 4.61
C ARG A 243 -19.97 16.19 4.89
N LYS A 244 -20.60 16.82 5.89
CA LYS A 244 -20.24 18.20 6.29
C LYS A 244 -18.81 18.28 6.81
N VAL A 245 -18.36 17.29 7.58
CA VAL A 245 -16.96 17.24 8.05
C VAL A 245 -16.02 16.97 6.87
N LEU A 246 -16.33 15.99 6.03
CA LEU A 246 -15.53 15.68 4.84
C LEU A 246 -15.44 16.87 3.87
N ALA A 247 -16.53 17.59 3.64
CA ALA A 247 -16.55 18.78 2.79
C ALA A 247 -15.73 19.93 3.39
N LYS A 248 -15.74 20.05 4.72
CA LYS A 248 -14.86 21.00 5.42
C LYS A 248 -13.41 20.57 5.20
N ASP A 249 -13.07 19.32 5.44
CA ASP A 249 -11.70 18.82 5.26
C ASP A 249 -11.27 18.99 3.80
N ASP A 250 -12.11 18.68 2.81
CA ASP A 250 -11.87 18.83 1.37
C ASP A 250 -11.69 20.27 0.89
N TYR A 251 -12.05 21.26 1.71
CA TYR A 251 -11.97 22.66 1.33
C TYR A 251 -10.51 23.07 1.10
N PRO A 252 -10.10 23.41 -0.15
CA PRO A 252 -8.71 23.70 -0.47
C PRO A 252 -8.25 25.08 0.02
N GLY A 253 -9.10 25.83 0.73
CA GLY A 253 -8.85 27.22 1.10
C GLY A 253 -9.28 28.22 0.02
N GLU A 254 -8.78 29.45 0.14
CA GLU A 254 -9.04 30.56 -0.79
C GLU A 254 -7.73 31.13 -1.31
N ARG A 255 -7.73 31.50 -2.60
CA ARG A 255 -6.62 32.21 -3.22
C ARG A 255 -6.35 33.53 -2.50
N ASP A 256 -5.07 33.78 -2.21
CA ASP A 256 -4.58 35.01 -1.59
C ASP A 256 -3.43 35.59 -2.43
N ASP A 257 -3.75 36.49 -3.36
CA ASP A 257 -2.78 37.08 -4.28
C ASP A 257 -1.72 37.96 -3.60
N LEU A 258 -1.87 38.24 -2.30
CA LEU A 258 -0.92 39.03 -1.53
C LEU A 258 0.12 38.18 -0.80
N LYS A 259 -0.03 36.85 -0.80
CA LYS A 259 0.90 35.94 -0.14
C LYS A 259 1.50 34.98 -1.15
N ASP A 260 2.80 34.74 -1.00
CA ASP A 260 3.50 33.69 -1.70
C ASP A 260 4.09 32.73 -0.67
N PHE A 261 3.58 31.50 -0.63
CA PHE A 261 4.04 30.46 0.31
C PHE A 261 5.20 29.62 -0.24
N THR A 262 5.68 29.90 -1.46
CA THR A 262 6.74 29.12 -2.09
C THR A 262 8.01 29.12 -1.23
N GLY A 263 8.60 27.94 -1.07
CA GLY A 263 9.88 27.75 -0.39
C GLY A 263 9.97 26.44 0.40
N PHE A 264 11.00 26.36 1.23
CA PHE A 264 11.22 25.22 2.13
C PHE A 264 10.99 25.64 3.59
N TRP A 265 10.12 24.90 4.25
CA TRP A 265 9.54 25.24 5.55
C TRP A 265 9.92 24.20 6.58
N LYS A 266 10.44 24.61 7.74
CA LYS A 266 10.92 23.68 8.77
C LYS A 266 10.45 24.09 10.16
N ALA A 267 10.31 23.12 11.06
CA ALA A 267 10.04 23.43 12.46
C ALA A 267 11.20 24.19 13.09
N LYS A 268 12.44 23.80 12.77
CA LYS A 268 13.66 24.57 13.03
C LYS A 268 14.48 24.67 11.75
N CYS A 269 15.04 25.83 11.44
CA CYS A 269 15.71 26.01 10.15
C CYS A 269 16.97 25.16 9.94
N ASP A 270 17.56 24.69 11.05
CA ASP A 270 18.70 23.77 11.05
C ASP A 270 18.28 22.30 10.86
N ASP A 271 16.99 21.96 10.90
CA ASP A 271 16.52 20.59 10.67
C ASP A 271 16.86 20.14 9.23
N ALA A 272 17.23 18.87 9.04
CA ALA A 272 17.51 18.33 7.71
C ALA A 272 16.26 17.85 6.95
N PHE A 273 15.07 18.19 7.44
CA PHE A 273 13.77 17.80 6.87
C PHE A 273 12.75 18.93 7.06
N GLY A 274 11.65 18.88 6.32
CA GLY A 274 10.63 19.94 6.33
C GLY A 274 9.54 19.72 5.30
N LEU A 275 8.84 20.80 4.96
CA LEU A 275 7.84 20.86 3.91
C LEU A 275 8.40 21.65 2.72
N GLN A 276 8.37 21.05 1.55
CA GLN A 276 8.50 21.78 0.30
C GLN A 276 7.12 22.29 -0.09
N ILE A 277 7.03 23.60 -0.33
CA ILE A 277 5.81 24.25 -0.83
C ILE A 277 6.14 24.89 -2.16
N MET A 278 5.44 24.48 -3.22
CA MET A 278 5.61 25.00 -4.57
C MET A 278 4.26 25.17 -5.26
N HIS A 279 4.21 25.96 -6.33
CA HIS A 279 2.97 26.13 -7.09
C HIS A 279 2.51 24.82 -7.74
N HIS A 280 1.20 24.59 -7.72
CA HIS A 280 0.54 23.46 -8.37
C HIS A 280 -0.40 23.97 -9.47
N GLY A 281 -0.06 23.68 -10.72
CA GLY A 281 -0.81 24.13 -11.90
C GLY A 281 -0.86 25.65 -12.06
N GLY A 282 -1.92 26.17 -12.71
CA GLY A 282 -2.08 27.59 -13.07
C GLY A 282 -3.07 28.39 -12.22
N GLU A 283 -3.74 27.78 -11.24
CA GLU A 283 -4.86 28.40 -10.51
C GLU A 283 -4.46 29.11 -9.20
N GLY A 284 -3.16 29.24 -8.93
CA GLY A 284 -2.63 29.82 -7.69
C GLY A 284 -2.66 28.88 -6.48
N LYS A 285 -2.85 27.58 -6.71
CA LYS A 285 -2.72 26.54 -5.68
C LYS A 285 -1.24 26.18 -5.47
N TYR A 286 -0.99 25.47 -4.40
CA TYR A 286 0.28 24.93 -3.98
C TYR A 286 0.19 23.41 -3.81
N SER A 287 1.28 22.72 -4.09
CA SER A 287 1.59 21.39 -3.59
C SER A 287 2.41 21.52 -2.32
N VAL A 288 2.14 20.63 -1.35
CA VAL A 288 2.86 20.58 -0.08
C VAL A 288 3.36 19.15 0.09
N ALA A 289 4.65 18.96 -0.08
CA ALA A 289 5.33 17.67 0.04
C ALA A 289 6.20 17.66 1.29
N PHE A 290 6.19 16.56 2.04
CA PHE A 290 7.21 16.37 3.08
C PHE A 290 8.53 16.00 2.42
N CYS A 291 9.63 16.53 2.95
CA CYS A 291 10.98 16.27 2.46
C CYS A 291 11.87 15.90 3.64
N GLY A 292 12.60 14.81 3.49
CA GLY A 292 13.57 14.35 4.48
C GLY A 292 14.83 13.75 3.87
N PRO A 293 15.57 12.94 4.64
CA PRO A 293 16.81 12.30 4.17
C PRO A 293 16.64 11.41 2.92
N GLY A 294 15.44 10.85 2.71
CA GLY A 294 15.10 10.01 1.56
C GLY A 294 14.66 10.80 0.31
N GLY A 295 14.66 12.13 0.36
CA GLY A 295 14.08 12.98 -0.68
C GLY A 295 12.73 13.55 -0.28
N CYS A 296 12.01 14.07 -1.27
CA CYS A 296 10.67 14.64 -1.12
C CYS A 296 9.61 13.68 -1.62
N ASP A 297 8.42 13.72 -0.99
CA ASP A 297 7.21 13.15 -1.58
C ASP A 297 6.95 13.77 -2.96
N ASP A 298 6.30 13.00 -3.84
CA ASP A 298 5.91 13.48 -5.16
C ASP A 298 4.89 14.63 -5.05
N PRO A 299 5.23 15.87 -5.47
CA PRO A 299 4.35 17.01 -5.36
C PRO A 299 3.05 16.84 -6.16
N GLU A 300 3.06 16.04 -7.23
CA GLU A 300 1.88 15.75 -8.06
C GLU A 300 0.88 14.84 -7.35
N GLN A 301 1.34 14.09 -6.34
CA GLN A 301 0.48 13.24 -5.50
C GLN A 301 -0.06 14.00 -4.28
N SER A 302 0.51 15.18 -3.97
CA SER A 302 0.02 16.01 -2.88
C SER A 302 -1.33 16.64 -3.24
N ARG A 303 -2.20 16.79 -2.24
CA ARG A 303 -3.48 17.49 -2.42
C ARG A 303 -3.22 18.97 -2.74
N PRO A 304 -3.73 19.50 -3.86
CA PRO A 304 -3.61 20.92 -4.19
C PRO A 304 -4.36 21.79 -3.17
N THR A 305 -3.70 22.83 -2.67
CA THR A 305 -4.25 23.71 -1.62
C THR A 305 -3.89 25.18 -1.87
N TYR A 306 -4.73 26.11 -1.46
CA TYR A 306 -4.40 27.53 -1.39
C TYR A 306 -3.66 27.92 -0.11
N ILE A 307 -3.56 26.99 0.87
CA ILE A 307 -3.00 27.17 2.22
C ILE A 307 -3.81 28.17 3.06
N THR A 308 -4.07 29.38 2.55
CA THR A 308 -4.95 30.37 3.15
C THR A 308 -6.35 29.79 3.32
N LYS A 309 -6.85 29.77 4.57
CA LYS A 309 -8.17 29.24 4.96
C LYS A 309 -8.40 27.75 4.69
N ASP A 310 -7.41 27.01 4.20
CA ASP A 310 -7.49 25.55 4.18
C ASP A 310 -7.41 25.03 5.63
N PRO A 311 -8.35 24.20 6.11
CA PRO A 311 -8.39 23.77 7.50
C PRO A 311 -7.17 22.95 7.95
N HIS A 312 -6.39 22.40 7.02
CA HIS A 312 -5.14 21.71 7.34
C HIS A 312 -4.01 22.66 7.73
N TYR A 313 -4.15 23.96 7.42
CA TYR A 313 -3.12 24.96 7.66
C TYR A 313 -3.69 26.15 8.42
N LYS A 314 -3.02 26.50 9.52
CA LYS A 314 -3.22 27.79 10.17
C LYS A 314 -2.11 28.72 9.72
N VAL A 315 -2.43 29.64 8.81
CA VAL A 315 -1.52 30.72 8.40
C VAL A 315 -1.38 31.71 9.57
N ILE A 316 -0.18 31.79 10.14
CA ILE A 316 0.16 32.75 11.20
C ILE A 316 0.72 34.03 10.55
N SER A 317 1.61 33.87 9.57
CA SER A 317 2.16 34.94 8.72
C SER A 317 2.57 34.38 7.35
N GLU A 318 3.10 35.22 6.44
CA GLU A 318 3.65 34.78 5.14
C GLU A 318 4.90 33.89 5.30
N THR A 319 5.52 33.88 6.49
CA THR A 319 6.72 33.09 6.79
C THR A 319 6.50 32.08 7.91
N GLU A 320 5.26 31.93 8.39
CA GLU A 320 4.92 31.02 9.49
C GLU A 320 3.54 30.40 9.30
N ILE A 321 3.50 29.07 9.27
CA ILE A 321 2.28 28.28 9.16
C ILE A 321 2.28 27.18 10.23
N LYS A 322 1.10 26.73 10.64
CA LYS A 322 0.96 25.56 11.52
C LYS A 322 0.14 24.49 10.82
N THR A 323 0.62 23.25 10.84
CA THR A 323 -0.09 22.05 10.36
C THR A 323 -0.08 20.98 11.46
N GLY A 324 -1.25 20.43 11.77
CA GLY A 324 -1.44 19.60 12.96
C GLY A 324 -0.96 20.32 14.23
N ASP A 325 -0.04 19.70 14.96
CA ASP A 325 0.57 20.27 16.16
C ASP A 325 1.88 21.01 15.91
N THR A 326 2.42 20.95 14.69
CA THR A 326 3.75 21.48 14.34
C THR A 326 3.64 22.85 13.69
N THR A 327 4.44 23.80 14.18
CA THR A 327 4.62 25.11 13.54
C THR A 327 5.85 25.05 12.65
N TYR A 328 5.72 25.53 11.42
CA TYR A 328 6.77 25.59 10.42
C TYR A 328 7.07 27.03 10.04
N HIS A 329 8.35 27.33 9.86
CA HIS A 329 8.87 28.62 9.45
C HIS A 329 9.49 28.50 8.06
N ARG A 330 9.27 29.48 7.19
CA ARG A 330 9.94 29.53 5.89
C ARG A 330 11.42 29.85 6.09
N CYS A 331 12.27 28.87 5.86
CA CYS A 331 13.72 29.00 6.06
C CYS A 331 14.43 29.47 4.80
N THR A 332 13.86 29.20 3.63
CA THR A 332 14.34 29.68 2.34
C THR A 332 13.19 29.73 1.33
N ARG A 333 13.31 30.59 0.32
CA ARG A 333 12.40 30.64 -0.85
C ARG A 333 12.76 29.61 -1.93
N ASP A 334 13.97 29.06 -1.85
CA ASP A 334 14.34 27.91 -2.66
C ASP A 334 13.50 26.71 -2.25
N THR A 335 12.80 26.08 -3.20
CA THR A 335 12.01 24.88 -2.94
C THR A 335 12.88 23.63 -2.91
N HIS A 336 14.12 23.68 -3.40
CA HIS A 336 15.05 22.56 -3.46
C HIS A 336 16.40 22.88 -2.78
N PRO A 337 16.40 23.37 -1.52
CA PRO A 337 17.66 23.68 -0.88
C PRO A 337 18.47 22.41 -0.63
N VAL A 338 19.80 22.54 -0.70
CA VAL A 338 20.69 21.48 -0.23
C VAL A 338 20.45 21.28 1.27
N LEU A 339 19.90 20.13 1.63
CA LEU A 339 19.66 19.76 3.02
C LEU A 339 21.01 19.55 3.71
N LYS A 340 21.28 20.37 4.73
CA LYS A 340 22.46 20.20 5.58
C LYS A 340 22.11 19.17 6.63
N TYR A 341 22.80 18.06 6.58
CA TYR A 341 22.82 17.10 7.67
C TYR A 341 23.94 17.53 8.60
N ASP A 342 23.73 17.41 9.91
CA ASP A 342 24.85 17.47 10.84
C ASP A 342 25.80 16.33 10.47
N GLU A 343 26.85 16.69 9.72
CA GLU A 343 28.01 15.84 9.53
C GLU A 343 28.62 15.65 10.92
N GLY A 344 28.18 14.62 11.64
CA GLY A 344 28.97 14.09 12.73
C GLY A 344 30.42 13.91 12.25
N PRO A 345 31.44 14.10 13.13
CA PRO A 345 32.83 14.18 12.71
C PRO A 345 33.21 13.01 11.79
N ALA A 346 33.70 13.34 10.59
CA ALA A 346 34.11 12.37 9.59
C ALA A 346 35.14 11.38 10.19
N PRO A 347 34.95 10.05 10.04
CA PRO A 347 35.92 9.09 10.53
C PRO A 347 37.21 9.19 9.72
N THR A 348 38.30 9.60 10.35
CA THR A 348 39.63 9.64 9.74
C THR A 348 40.12 8.22 9.48
N SER A 349 40.27 7.90 8.20
CA SER A 349 40.66 6.59 7.70
C SER A 349 42.11 6.22 8.04
N ARG A 350 42.30 5.05 8.66
CA ARG A 350 43.40 4.09 8.43
C ARG A 350 43.13 2.89 9.32
N TYR A 351 42.71 1.75 8.77
CA TYR A 351 42.87 0.50 9.52
C TYR A 351 43.42 -0.64 8.70
N ASP A 352 44.54 -1.09 9.24
CA ASP A 352 45.31 -2.29 8.97
C ASP A 352 44.68 -3.47 9.72
N ARG A 353 44.94 -4.67 9.22
CA ARG A 353 44.06 -5.84 9.25
C ARG A 353 44.08 -6.67 10.55
N LYS A 354 44.37 -6.13 11.72
CA LYS A 354 44.56 -6.97 12.94
C LYS A 354 43.94 -6.40 14.21
N SER A 355 43.12 -7.25 14.84
CA SER A 355 42.42 -7.14 16.14
C SER A 355 41.24 -6.17 16.19
N TRP A 356 40.04 -6.73 16.42
CA TRP A 356 38.78 -6.02 16.60
C TRP A 356 38.68 -5.52 18.05
N ASP A 357 38.57 -4.19 18.20
CA ASP A 357 38.18 -3.52 19.42
C ASP A 357 36.72 -3.02 19.27
N PRO A 358 35.77 -3.44 20.12
CA PRO A 358 34.38 -2.97 20.09
C PRO A 358 34.19 -1.46 20.31
N GLN A 359 35.26 -0.69 20.60
CA GLN A 359 35.22 0.78 20.71
C GLN A 359 35.53 1.53 19.40
N THR A 360 35.80 0.84 18.29
CA THR A 360 36.09 1.49 17.01
C THR A 360 34.80 2.10 16.42
N PRO A 361 34.81 3.35 15.90
CA PRO A 361 33.65 3.95 15.26
C PRO A 361 33.11 3.05 14.15
N ARG A 362 31.81 2.75 14.18
CA ARG A 362 31.15 2.00 13.11
C ARG A 362 31.18 2.87 11.86
N ASP A 363 31.76 2.34 10.78
CA ASP A 363 31.77 2.96 9.46
C ASP A 363 30.50 2.65 8.66
N TRP A 364 29.60 1.83 9.22
CA TRP A 364 28.25 1.58 8.75
C TRP A 364 27.22 2.19 9.71
N GLU A 365 26.01 2.40 9.21
CA GLU A 365 24.90 2.96 9.97
C GLU A 365 23.63 2.16 9.76
N GLU A 366 23.02 1.70 10.85
CA GLU A 366 21.66 1.17 10.82
C GLU A 366 20.69 2.34 10.79
N ILE A 367 20.07 2.56 9.63
CA ILE A 367 19.10 3.64 9.43
C ILE A 367 17.82 3.33 10.20
N ARG A 368 17.35 2.08 10.13
CA ARG A 368 16.20 1.60 10.89
C ARG A 368 16.13 0.08 10.96
N ALA A 369 15.35 -0.39 11.92
CA ALA A 369 14.92 -1.79 12.04
C ALA A 369 13.39 -1.85 12.15
N VAL A 370 12.76 -2.78 11.42
CA VAL A 370 11.31 -3.00 11.46
C VAL A 370 10.99 -4.49 11.66
N PRO A 371 9.83 -4.85 12.22
CA PRO A 371 9.38 -6.24 12.24
C PRO A 371 9.24 -6.78 10.81
N ASP A 372 9.60 -8.05 10.59
CA ASP A 372 9.52 -8.69 9.28
C ASP A 372 8.13 -9.25 8.91
N GLY A 373 7.12 -8.93 9.72
CA GLY A 373 5.74 -9.41 9.56
C GLY A 373 5.47 -10.82 10.09
N THR A 374 6.49 -11.61 10.44
CA THR A 374 6.33 -12.98 10.97
C THR A 374 6.17 -13.04 12.49
N GLY A 375 6.20 -11.89 13.17
CA GLY A 375 6.00 -11.74 14.60
C GLY A 375 7.29 -11.78 15.44
N ASP A 376 8.27 -12.60 15.03
CA ASP A 376 9.49 -12.84 15.80
C ASP A 376 10.79 -12.39 15.09
N GLY A 377 10.70 -11.92 13.84
CA GLY A 377 11.87 -11.50 13.06
C GLY A 377 12.00 -9.98 12.89
N THR A 378 13.16 -9.54 12.37
CA THR A 378 13.47 -8.12 12.18
C THR A 378 14.22 -7.90 10.89
N ILE A 379 13.86 -6.85 10.16
CA ILE A 379 14.54 -6.37 8.97
C ILE A 379 15.31 -5.10 9.35
N HIS A 380 16.63 -5.13 9.18
CA HIS A 380 17.53 -4.00 9.36
C HIS A 380 17.89 -3.39 8.01
N PHE A 381 17.88 -2.07 7.93
CA PHE A 381 18.26 -1.30 6.75
C PHE A 381 19.53 -0.54 7.05
N VAL A 382 20.60 -0.85 6.32
CA VAL A 382 21.96 -0.41 6.65
C VAL A 382 22.59 0.32 5.49
N VAL A 383 23.23 1.45 5.79
CA VAL A 383 24.14 2.13 4.87
C VAL A 383 25.56 1.72 5.18
N VAL A 384 26.30 1.38 4.13
CA VAL A 384 27.72 1.08 4.17
C VAL A 384 28.49 2.03 3.25
N PRO A 385 29.79 2.28 3.50
CA PRO A 385 30.59 3.11 2.61
C PRO A 385 30.66 2.51 1.20
N GLU A 386 30.57 3.37 0.19
CA GLU A 386 30.68 2.98 -1.22
C GLU A 386 31.98 2.20 -1.53
N SER A 387 33.08 2.53 -0.83
CA SER A 387 34.39 1.91 -1.02
C SER A 387 34.43 0.42 -0.66
N ILE A 388 33.53 -0.05 0.21
CA ILE A 388 33.53 -1.42 0.71
C ILE A 388 32.43 -2.28 0.08
N LYS A 389 31.72 -1.76 -0.93
CA LYS A 389 30.50 -2.40 -1.44
C LYS A 389 30.68 -3.81 -2.02
N ARG A 390 31.93 -4.24 -2.24
CA ARG A 390 32.33 -5.57 -2.74
C ARG A 390 32.97 -6.46 -1.66
N GLU A 391 33.10 -5.99 -0.43
CA GLU A 391 33.79 -6.73 0.64
C GLU A 391 32.83 -7.66 1.39
N ARG A 392 32.68 -8.90 0.91
CA ARG A 392 31.78 -9.89 1.53
C ARG A 392 31.98 -10.05 3.04
N ASP A 393 33.22 -10.19 3.48
CA ASP A 393 33.53 -10.37 4.91
C ASP A 393 33.06 -9.19 5.75
N TYR A 394 33.00 -7.98 5.18
CA TYR A 394 32.47 -6.81 5.87
C TYR A 394 30.96 -6.96 6.12
N TYR A 395 30.18 -7.24 5.08
CA TYR A 395 28.73 -7.44 5.21
C TYR A 395 28.38 -8.56 6.17
N GLN A 396 29.16 -9.67 6.13
CA GLN A 396 28.99 -10.79 7.06
C GLN A 396 29.12 -10.31 8.51
N ARG A 397 30.17 -9.52 8.82
CA ARG A 397 30.37 -9.00 10.18
C ARG A 397 29.26 -8.06 10.62
N VAL A 398 28.77 -7.19 9.73
CA VAL A 398 27.66 -6.28 10.06
C VAL A 398 26.38 -7.08 10.32
N GLY A 399 26.07 -8.06 9.46
CA GLY A 399 24.95 -8.97 9.63
C GLY A 399 25.03 -9.75 10.94
N ASP A 400 26.16 -10.38 11.23
CA ASP A 400 26.38 -11.11 12.48
C ASP A 400 26.21 -10.20 13.72
N THR A 401 26.66 -8.95 13.62
CA THR A 401 26.55 -7.95 14.70
C THR A 401 25.10 -7.55 14.96
N LEU A 402 24.32 -7.29 13.91
CA LEU A 402 22.92 -6.86 14.02
C LEU A 402 21.97 -8.00 14.37
N CYS A 403 22.26 -9.19 13.86
CA CYS A 403 21.40 -10.36 14.01
C CYS A 403 21.68 -11.19 15.27
N ALA A 404 22.78 -10.98 15.99
CA ALA A 404 22.99 -11.61 17.29
C ALA A 404 22.13 -10.92 18.38
N PRO A 405 21.37 -11.62 19.27
CA PRO A 405 21.10 -13.06 19.45
C PRO A 405 19.70 -13.49 18.93
N ARG A 406 19.23 -12.96 17.81
CA ARG A 406 17.84 -13.13 17.35
C ARG A 406 17.60 -14.49 16.71
N THR A 407 16.37 -14.98 16.80
CA THR A 407 15.93 -16.22 16.14
C THR A 407 15.80 -16.02 14.63
N GLN A 408 15.28 -14.86 14.18
CA GLN A 408 15.12 -14.53 12.77
C GLN A 408 15.52 -13.07 12.52
N CYS A 409 16.32 -12.82 11.50
CA CYS A 409 16.86 -11.50 11.21
C CYS A 409 17.32 -11.38 9.75
N SER A 410 16.97 -10.28 9.11
CA SER A 410 17.46 -9.91 7.78
C SER A 410 18.11 -8.53 7.83
N VAL A 411 19.18 -8.34 7.07
CA VAL A 411 19.84 -7.04 6.90
C VAL A 411 19.97 -6.77 5.41
N TYR A 412 19.44 -5.63 4.96
CA TYR A 412 19.62 -5.15 3.60
C TYR A 412 20.57 -3.96 3.60
N PHE A 413 21.43 -3.92 2.61
CA PHE A 413 22.52 -2.96 2.55
C PHE A 413 22.45 -2.08 1.31
N TRP A 414 22.70 -0.80 1.51
CA TRP A 414 22.86 0.22 0.48
C TRP A 414 24.12 1.02 0.72
N THR A 415 24.60 1.72 -0.32
CA THR A 415 25.67 2.71 -0.18
C THR A 415 25.17 4.14 -0.19
N ASP A 416 23.86 4.31 -0.40
CA ASP A 416 23.16 5.59 -0.41
C ASP A 416 21.86 5.47 0.41
N ARG A 417 21.61 6.48 1.25
CA ARG A 417 20.41 6.61 2.07
C ARG A 417 19.15 6.84 1.25
N THR A 418 19.27 7.47 0.08
CA THR A 418 18.12 7.87 -0.75
C THR A 418 17.28 6.69 -1.24
N HIS A 419 17.86 5.49 -1.25
CA HIS A 419 17.23 4.25 -1.72
C HIS A 419 16.84 3.31 -0.59
N ILE A 420 16.93 3.76 0.66
CA ILE A 420 16.43 2.97 1.78
C ILE A 420 14.93 3.24 1.92
N PRO A 421 14.07 2.23 1.76
CA PRO A 421 12.63 2.43 1.84
C PRO A 421 12.24 2.90 3.24
N GLU A 422 11.06 3.47 3.40
CA GLU A 422 10.53 3.93 4.70
C GLU A 422 9.72 2.86 5.44
N THR A 423 9.31 1.80 4.75
CA THR A 423 8.49 0.70 5.29
C THR A 423 9.18 -0.65 5.11
N ALA A 424 8.66 -1.74 5.70
CA ALA A 424 9.21 -3.08 5.43
C ALA A 424 9.10 -3.49 3.96
N TRP A 425 8.22 -2.82 3.20
CA TRP A 425 8.06 -3.02 1.77
C TRP A 425 9.12 -2.23 1.00
N MET A 426 9.80 -2.90 0.07
CA MET A 426 10.90 -2.34 -0.70
C MET A 426 10.47 -2.20 -2.16
N LYS A 427 10.48 -0.97 -2.68
CA LYS A 427 10.22 -0.69 -4.10
C LYS A 427 11.26 -1.39 -4.97
N VAL A 428 10.88 -1.73 -6.20
CA VAL A 428 11.80 -2.39 -7.15
C VAL A 428 13.02 -1.51 -7.43
N GLU A 429 12.82 -0.20 -7.53
CA GLU A 429 13.86 0.79 -7.79
C GLU A 429 14.87 0.88 -6.65
N ASP A 430 14.42 0.74 -5.40
CA ASP A 430 15.26 0.75 -4.21
C ASP A 430 16.09 -0.54 -4.11
N LEU A 431 15.45 -1.67 -4.39
CA LEU A 431 16.12 -2.98 -4.45
C LEU A 431 17.18 -3.03 -5.57
N ALA A 432 16.92 -2.36 -6.70
CA ALA A 432 17.79 -2.38 -7.88
C ALA A 432 19.22 -1.89 -7.59
N VAL A 433 19.39 -1.05 -6.56
CA VAL A 433 20.67 -0.47 -6.15
C VAL A 433 21.16 -0.98 -4.80
N SER A 434 20.42 -1.90 -4.16
CA SER A 434 20.92 -2.59 -2.97
C SER A 434 22.19 -3.38 -3.30
N THR A 435 23.15 -3.38 -2.37
CA THR A 435 24.48 -3.97 -2.59
C THR A 435 24.59 -5.38 -2.03
N ALA A 436 23.85 -5.69 -0.97
CA ALA A 436 23.83 -7.02 -0.37
C ALA A 436 22.54 -7.27 0.42
N SER A 437 22.26 -8.55 0.68
CA SER A 437 21.34 -9.00 1.71
C SER A 437 22.00 -10.06 2.58
N PHE A 438 21.74 -10.00 3.88
CA PHE A 438 22.14 -10.98 4.87
C PHE A 438 20.89 -11.52 5.56
N GLU A 439 20.77 -12.83 5.69
CA GLU A 439 19.61 -13.48 6.30
C GLU A 439 20.05 -14.55 7.30
N TRP A 440 19.47 -14.48 8.49
CA TRP A 440 19.57 -15.49 9.52
C TRP A 440 18.16 -15.99 9.86
N PHE A 441 17.95 -17.29 9.69
CA PHE A 441 16.72 -17.99 10.07
C PHE A 441 17.08 -19.22 10.91
N PRO A 442 16.24 -19.66 11.87
CA PRO A 442 16.56 -20.79 12.74
C PRO A 442 16.81 -22.11 11.99
N ARG A 443 16.27 -22.22 10.78
CA ARG A 443 16.40 -23.39 9.91
C ARG A 443 17.65 -23.38 9.04
N TYR A 444 18.38 -22.27 8.97
CA TYR A 444 19.63 -22.19 8.22
C TYR A 444 20.78 -22.74 9.06
N GLU A 445 21.64 -23.56 8.45
CA GLU A 445 22.85 -24.08 9.12
C GLU A 445 23.86 -22.94 9.42
N LYS A 446 23.85 -21.90 8.58
CA LYS A 446 24.67 -20.69 8.67
C LYS A 446 23.92 -19.51 8.04
N PRO A 447 24.23 -18.25 8.39
CA PRO A 447 23.62 -17.11 7.73
C PRO A 447 23.85 -17.14 6.21
N ALA A 448 22.85 -16.71 5.46
CA ALA A 448 22.91 -16.57 4.01
C ALA A 448 23.28 -15.12 3.67
N LEU A 449 24.46 -14.91 3.07
CA LEU A 449 24.91 -13.61 2.60
C LEU A 449 25.03 -13.61 1.08
N HIS A 450 24.28 -12.71 0.46
CA HIS A 450 24.28 -12.53 -0.99
C HIS A 450 24.68 -11.10 -1.35
N LEU A 451 25.76 -10.95 -2.10
CA LEU A 451 26.07 -9.67 -2.76
C LEU A 451 25.21 -9.53 -4.01
N ALA A 452 24.88 -8.31 -4.39
CA ALA A 452 24.13 -8.06 -5.61
C ALA A 452 24.97 -8.36 -6.86
N CYS A 453 24.40 -9.08 -7.84
CA CYS A 453 25.14 -9.53 -9.03
C CYS A 453 25.71 -8.38 -9.88
N TRP A 454 25.08 -7.21 -9.86
CA TRP A 454 25.55 -6.03 -10.59
C TRP A 454 26.90 -5.49 -10.09
N LEU A 455 27.35 -5.93 -8.91
CA LEU A 455 28.65 -5.58 -8.37
C LEU A 455 29.81 -6.31 -9.06
N TYR A 456 29.54 -7.42 -9.75
CA TYR A 456 30.57 -8.27 -10.36
C TYR A 456 30.91 -7.82 -11.78
N ALA A 457 32.15 -8.10 -12.19
CA ALA A 457 32.64 -7.74 -13.52
C ALA A 457 32.00 -8.56 -14.65
N SER A 458 31.49 -9.75 -14.32
CA SER A 458 30.70 -10.58 -15.24
C SER A 458 29.70 -11.45 -14.50
N LYS A 459 28.67 -11.88 -15.24
CA LYS A 459 27.65 -12.82 -14.81
C LYS A 459 28.24 -14.12 -14.29
N LYS A 460 29.16 -14.72 -15.06
CA LYS A 460 29.85 -15.94 -14.67
C LYS A 460 30.58 -15.80 -13.31
N ALA A 461 31.22 -14.66 -13.07
CA ALA A 461 31.93 -14.41 -11.81
C ALA A 461 30.95 -14.25 -10.63
N GLY A 462 29.85 -13.53 -10.83
CA GLY A 462 28.82 -13.37 -9.81
C GLY A 462 28.13 -14.68 -9.45
N GLU A 463 27.71 -15.46 -10.45
CA GLU A 463 27.02 -16.74 -10.25
C GLU A 463 27.93 -17.78 -9.59
N ALA A 464 29.22 -17.82 -9.96
CA ALA A 464 30.20 -18.68 -9.30
C ALA A 464 30.39 -18.33 -7.81
N ASP A 465 30.17 -17.07 -7.45
CA ASP A 465 30.26 -16.59 -6.07
C ASP A 465 28.90 -16.61 -5.33
N GLY A 466 27.80 -17.01 -5.99
CA GLY A 466 26.47 -17.07 -5.39
C GLY A 466 25.84 -15.70 -5.11
N CYS A 467 26.06 -14.73 -5.99
CA CYS A 467 25.41 -13.41 -5.94
C CYS A 467 23.87 -13.52 -6.09
N SER A 468 23.14 -12.48 -5.67
CA SER A 468 21.69 -12.37 -5.84
C SER A 468 21.32 -11.34 -6.92
N TYR A 469 20.37 -11.70 -7.79
CA TYR A 469 19.80 -10.79 -8.78
C TYR A 469 18.65 -10.02 -8.16
N GLN A 470 18.92 -8.77 -7.80
CA GLN A 470 17.89 -7.90 -7.25
C GLN A 470 16.90 -7.46 -8.34
N PRO A 471 15.59 -7.40 -8.04
CA PRO A 471 14.60 -6.87 -8.96
C PRO A 471 15.00 -5.48 -9.48
N GLY A 472 14.84 -5.23 -10.78
CA GLY A 472 15.17 -3.94 -11.41
C GLY A 472 16.67 -3.64 -11.55
N ALA A 473 17.56 -4.41 -10.93
CA ALA A 473 19.00 -4.16 -11.00
C ALA A 473 19.56 -4.39 -12.41
N LYS A 474 20.59 -3.61 -12.75
CA LYS A 474 21.36 -3.81 -13.99
C LYS A 474 22.02 -5.19 -13.96
N GLN A 475 21.85 -5.98 -15.01
CA GLN A 475 22.57 -7.25 -15.11
C GLN A 475 24.08 -7.02 -15.27
N PRO A 476 24.94 -7.84 -14.64
CA PRO A 476 26.36 -7.82 -14.95
C PRO A 476 26.58 -8.19 -16.42
N PRO A 477 27.68 -7.76 -17.04
CA PRO A 477 28.04 -8.18 -18.39
C PRO A 477 28.07 -9.71 -18.49
N GLU A 478 27.63 -10.27 -19.63
CA GLU A 478 27.66 -11.73 -19.86
C GLU A 478 29.06 -12.33 -19.69
#